data_AF-A0A7Z9R0T5-F1
#
_entry.id   AF-A0A7Z9R0T5-F1
#
_cell.length_a   1.000
_cell.length_b   1.000
_cell.length_c   1.000
_cell.angle_alpha   90.00
_cell.angle_beta   90.00
_cell.angle_gamma   90.00
#
_symmetry.space_group_name_H-M   'P 1'
#
loop_
_entity.id
_entity.type
_entity.pdbx_description
1 polymer ?
#
loop_
_entity_poly.entity_id
_entity_poly.type
_entity_poly.pdbx_seq_one_letter_code
_entity_poly.pdbx_strand_id
1 'polypeptide(L)' 'QALQDPNVQVRANATYALGEIGESAKDAVPALIQALKDQNKIVRRNAAFAIRTDRNTRSNQSS' A
#
# COMPACT_ATOMS: atom_id res chain seq x y z
N GLN A 1 -1.14 9.75 -10.82
CA GLN A 1 -0.69 8.42 -10.34
C GLN A 1 -1.93 7.60 -9.92
N ALA A 2 -1.90 6.27 -10.08
CA ALA A 2 -3.07 5.38 -9.84
C ALA A 2 -3.61 5.40 -8.39
N LEU A 3 -2.78 5.73 -7.40
CA LEU A 3 -3.20 5.89 -6.00
C LEU A 3 -4.06 7.13 -5.73
N GLN A 4 -4.16 8.05 -6.68
CA GLN A 4 -4.98 9.26 -6.59
C GLN A 4 -6.07 9.29 -7.68
N ASP A 5 -6.28 8.15 -8.34
CA ASP A 5 -7.28 8.04 -9.41
C ASP A 5 -8.69 8.36 -8.85
N PRO A 6 -9.54 9.10 -9.57
CA PRO A 6 -10.91 9.37 -9.11
C PRO A 6 -11.70 8.08 -8.88
N ASN A 7 -11.41 7.01 -9.61
CA ASN A 7 -12.04 5.71 -9.45
C ASN A 7 -11.48 4.95 -8.25
N VAL A 8 -12.37 4.68 -7.29
CA VAL A 8 -12.08 3.88 -6.09
C VAL A 8 -11.47 2.52 -6.42
N GLN A 9 -11.94 1.84 -7.47
CA GLN A 9 -11.43 0.53 -7.86
C GLN A 9 -9.97 0.62 -8.32
N VAL A 10 -9.62 1.67 -9.06
CA VAL A 10 -8.23 1.89 -9.51
C VAL A 10 -7.32 2.15 -8.31
N ARG A 11 -7.74 3.00 -7.36
CA ARG A 11 -6.97 3.24 -6.13
C ARG A 11 -6.82 1.97 -5.29
N ALA A 12 -7.89 1.20 -5.11
CA ALA A 12 -7.89 -0.03 -4.32
C ALA A 12 -6.97 -1.09 -4.93
N ASN A 13 -7.02 -1.27 -6.25
CA ASN A 13 -6.18 -2.22 -6.99
C ASN A 13 -4.71 -1.81 -6.94
N ALA A 14 -4.41 -0.52 -7.14
CA ALA A 14 -3.04 0.00 -7.02
C ALA A 14 -2.47 -0.22 -5.62
N THR A 15 -3.26 0.07 -4.58
CA THR A 15 -2.85 -0.11 -3.18
C THR A 15 -2.63 -1.59 -2.85
N TYR A 16 -3.49 -2.47 -3.38
CA TYR A 16 -3.35 -3.92 -3.20
C TYR A 16 -2.08 -4.45 -3.88
N ALA A 17 -1.88 -4.10 -5.15
CA ALA A 17 -0.70 -4.52 -5.91
C ALA A 17 0.61 -4.09 -5.24
N LEU A 18 0.67 -2.87 -4.68
CA LEU A 18 1.84 -2.42 -3.92
C LEU A 18 2.08 -3.26 -2.65
N GLY A 19 1.02 -3.71 -1.99
CA GLY A 19 1.15 -4.61 -0.84
C GLY A 19 1.65 -6.00 -1.20
N GLU A 20 1.24 -6.52 -2.36
CA GLU A 20 1.72 -7.80 -2.91
C GLU A 20 3.17 -7.72 -3.39
N ILE A 21 3.59 -6.59 -3.96
CA ILE A 21 5.00 -6.33 -4.33
C ILE A 21 5.88 -6.31 -3.09
N GLY A 22 5.37 -5.77 -1.97
CA GLY A 22 6.07 -5.74 -0.69
C GLY A 22 7.28 -4.81 -0.72
N GLU A 23 8.46 -5.32 -0.37
CA GLU A 23 9.65 -4.53 -0.10
C GLU A 23 10.16 -3.70 -1.30
N SER A 24 9.91 -4.17 -2.52
CA SER A 24 10.26 -3.43 -3.74
C SER A 24 9.37 -2.18 -3.96
N ALA A 25 8.28 -2.04 -3.19
CA ALA A 25 7.39 -0.88 -3.23
C ALA A 25 7.71 0.16 -2.13
N LYS A 26 8.91 0.13 -1.52
CA LYS A 26 9.37 1.09 -0.49
C LYS A 26 9.16 2.55 -0.88
N ASP A 27 9.39 2.90 -2.14
CA ASP A 27 9.21 4.28 -2.63
C ASP A 27 7.73 4.72 -2.63
N ALA A 28 6.79 3.77 -2.59
CA ALA A 28 5.38 4.05 -2.49
C ALA A 28 4.89 4.25 -1.04
N VAL A 29 5.74 4.05 -0.02
CA VAL A 29 5.34 4.18 1.40
C VAL A 29 4.69 5.53 1.73
N PRO A 30 5.21 6.70 1.29
CA PRO A 30 4.53 7.98 1.53
C PRO A 30 3.13 8.02 0.92
N ALA A 31 2.94 7.42 -0.26
CA ALA A 31 1.66 7.37 -0.94
C ALA A 31 0.69 6.38 -0.27
N LEU A 32 1.18 5.25 0.25
CA LEU A 32 0.40 4.32 1.06
C LEU A 32 -0.06 4.95 2.39
N ILE A 33 0.77 5.79 3.01
CA ILE A 33 0.38 6.56 4.21
C ILE A 33 -0.78 7.53 3.90
N GLN A 34 -0.80 8.15 2.70
CA GLN A 34 -1.94 8.96 2.28
C GLN A 34 -3.18 8.08 2.03
N ALA A 35 -3.02 6.90 1.42
CA ALA A 35 -4.11 5.97 1.16
C ALA A 35 -4.80 5.43 2.45
N LEU A 36 -4.10 5.44 3.59
CA LEU A 36 -4.72 5.17 4.90
C LEU A 36 -5.81 6.18 5.30
N LYS A 37 -5.79 7.38 4.71
CA LYS A 37 -6.77 8.44 4.94
C LYS A 37 -7.85 8.50 3.87
N ASP A 38 -7.87 7.54 2.94
CA ASP A 38 -8.86 7.51 1.86
C ASP A 38 -10.29 7.37 2.41
N GLN A 39 -11.25 8.02 1.75
CA GLN A 39 -12.66 7.94 2.13
C GLN A 39 -13.19 6.50 2.01
N ASN A 40 -12.66 5.71 1.08
CA ASN A 40 -13.08 4.35 0.86
C ASN A 40 -12.39 3.35 1.81
N LYS A 41 -13.22 2.54 2.50
CA LYS A 41 -12.75 1.54 3.46
C LYS A 41 -11.84 0.45 2.86
N ILE A 42 -12.04 0.08 1.59
CA ILE A 42 -11.24 -0.93 0.90
C ILE A 42 -9.83 -0.40 0.66
N VAL A 43 -9.73 0.84 0.18
CA VAL A 43 -8.44 1.51 -0.03
C VAL A 43 -7.66 1.60 1.30
N ARG A 44 -8.31 2.02 2.40
CA ARG A 44 -7.68 2.06 3.73
C ARG A 44 -7.19 0.68 4.19
N ARG A 45 -7.99 -0.37 4.01
CA ARG A 45 -7.63 -1.74 4.39
C ARG A 45 -6.42 -2.23 3.59
N ASN A 46 -6.41 -2.00 2.28
CA ASN A 46 -5.30 -2.39 1.40
C ASN A 46 -4.02 -1.63 1.77
N ALA A 47 -4.13 -0.35 2.13
CA ALA A 47 -2.98 0.44 2.55
C ALA A 47 -2.38 -0.08 3.86
N ALA A 48 -3.23 -0.44 4.84
CA ALA A 48 -2.77 -1.05 6.09
C ALA A 48 -2.12 -2.42 5.85
N PHE A 49 -2.66 -3.22 4.93
CA PHE A 49 -2.05 -4.48 4.50
C PHE A 49 -0.66 -4.25 3.90
N ALA A 50 -0.53 -3.32 2.96
CA ALA A 50 0.71 -3.01 2.27
C ALA A 50 1.81 -2.46 3.21
N ILE A 51 1.43 -1.64 4.19
CA ILE A 51 2.39 -1.12 5.19
C ILE A 51 2.81 -2.20 6.19
N ARG A 52 1.91 -3.14 6.53
CA ARG A 52 2.25 -4.27 7.40
C ARG A 52 3.24 -5.21 6.72
N THR A 53 3.12 -5.45 5.41
CA THR A 53 4.06 -6.32 4.68
C THR A 53 5.46 -5.71 4.64
N ASP A 54 5.62 -4.39 4.49
CA ASP A 54 6.93 -3.70 4.59
C ASP A 54 7.61 -3.86 5.96
N ARG A 55 6.85 -3.91 7.06
CA ARG A 55 7.45 -4.12 8.40
C ARG A 55 7.90 -5.56 8.65
N ASN A 56 7.25 -6.54 8.03
CA ASN A 56 7.51 -7.96 8.29
C ASN A 56 8.69 -8.52 7.49
N THR A 57 9.13 -7.86 6.41
CA THR A 57 10.29 -8.31 5.63
C THR A 57 11.61 -7.71 6.12
N ARG A 58 11.61 -6.54 6.79
CA ARG A 58 12.82 -6.00 7.46
C ARG A 58 13.41 -6.95 8.51
N SER A 59 12.58 -7.77 9.15
CA SER A 59 13.02 -8.77 10.13
C SER A 59 13.61 -10.04 9.50
N ASN A 60 13.41 -10.29 8.20
CA ASN A 60 13.82 -11.53 7.53
C ASN A 60 15.02 -11.38 6.57
N GLN A 61 15.64 -10.20 6.48
CA GLN A 61 16.88 -9.99 5.71
C GLN A 61 18.11 -9.72 6.58
N SER A 62 18.02 -9.93 7.89
CA SER A 62 19.18 -9.98 8.78
C SER A 62 19.70 -11.42 8.87
N SER A 63 20.40 -11.89 7.84
CA SER A 63 21.24 -13.10 7.89
C SER A 63 22.42 -12.94 6.95
#